data_AF-A0A7J3IFQ8-F1
#
_entry.id   AF-A0A7J3IFQ8-F1
#
_cell.length_a   1.000
_cell.length_b   1.000
_cell.length_c   1.000
_cell.angle_alpha   90.00
_cell.angle_beta   90.00
_cell.angle_gamma   90.00
#
_symmetry.space_group_name_H-M   'P 1'
#
loop_
_entity.id
_entity.type
_entity.pdbx_description
1 polymer ?
#
loop_
_entity_poly.entity_id
_entity_poly.type
_entity_poly.pdbx_seq_one_letter_code
_entity_poly.pdbx_strand_id
1 'polypeptide(L)' 'MAYSHKQIKYVLNWLIAGTRGGYMRAQIIMALKDSPMNANQLANLLGVDYRTVRHHLEILEKNKIITSAGE' A
#
# COMPACT_ATOMS: atom_id res chain seq x y z
N MET A 1 -6.82 5.82 -19.64
CA MET A 1 -6.73 6.72 -18.46
C MET A 1 -5.28 7.18 -18.33
N ALA A 2 -4.97 8.45 -18.67
CA ALA A 2 -3.60 8.95 -18.60
C ALA A 2 -3.29 9.40 -17.16
N TYR A 3 -2.33 8.74 -16.51
CA TYR A 3 -1.88 9.16 -15.18
C TYR A 3 -1.19 10.52 -15.29
N SER A 4 -1.55 11.45 -14.40
CA SER A 4 -0.90 12.76 -14.34
C SER A 4 0.56 12.59 -13.89
N HIS A 5 1.51 13.24 -14.57
CA HIS A 5 2.94 13.27 -14.19
C HIS A 5 3.16 13.63 -12.70
N LYS A 6 2.23 14.39 -12.11
CA LYS A 6 2.25 14.75 -10.68
C LYS A 6 2.05 13.52 -9.78
N GLN A 7 1.13 12.61 -10.12
CA GLN A 7 0.84 11.39 -9.35
C GLN A 7 2.00 10.42 -9.34
N ILE A 8 2.66 10.23 -10.49
CA ILE A 8 3.87 9.37 -10.60
C ILE A 8 4.99 9.91 -9.72
N LYS A 9 5.19 11.24 -9.69
CA LYS A 9 6.21 11.90 -8.85
C LYS A 9 5.96 11.71 -7.35
N TYR A 10 4.70 11.71 -6.90
CA TYR A 10 4.35 11.42 -5.51
C TYR A 10 4.57 9.95 -5.14
N VAL A 11 4.16 9.02 -6.02
CA VAL A 11 4.37 7.58 -5.84
C VAL A 11 5.87 7.26 -5.76
N LEU A 12 6.69 7.83 -6.64
CA LEU A 12 8.15 7.70 -6.60
C LEU A 12 8.78 8.30 -5.34
N ASN A 13 8.38 9.52 -4.92
CA ASN A 13 8.89 10.10 -3.67
C ASN A 13 8.51 9.24 -2.45
N TRP A 14 7.35 8.61 -2.44
CA TRP A 14 6.88 7.81 -1.32
C TRP A 14 7.45 6.37 -1.32
N LEU A 15 7.80 5.84 -2.50
CA LEU A 15 8.48 4.54 -2.71
C LEU A 15 9.98 4.64 -2.42
N ILE A 16 10.61 5.77 -2.76
CA ILE A 16 12.08 5.90 -2.81
C ILE A 16 12.64 6.92 -1.81
N ALA A 17 11.90 7.95 -1.38
CA ALA A 17 12.41 8.90 -0.40
C ALA A 17 12.32 8.34 1.03
N GLY A 18 13.25 7.43 1.35
CA GLY A 18 13.91 7.33 2.66
C GLY A 18 13.08 7.09 3.93
N THR A 19 11.81 6.69 3.83
CA THR A 19 10.99 6.40 5.03
C THR A 19 10.80 4.91 5.24
N ARG A 20 10.93 4.43 6.49
CA ARG A 20 10.64 3.04 6.88
C ARG A 20 9.29 2.53 6.34
N GLY A 21 8.30 3.41 6.20
CA GLY A 21 6.98 3.08 5.67
C GLY A 21 6.92 2.86 4.15
N GLY A 22 7.85 3.40 3.36
CA GLY A 22 7.86 3.23 1.89
C GLY A 22 7.98 1.77 1.48
N TYR A 23 8.95 1.07 2.07
CA TYR A 23 9.18 -0.36 1.86
C TYR A 23 7.94 -1.20 2.20
N MET A 24 7.34 -0.96 3.38
CA MET A 24 6.17 -1.73 3.83
C MET A 24 4.98 -1.57 2.89
N ARG A 25 4.72 -0.34 2.45
CA ARG A 25 3.60 -0.08 1.54
C ARG A 25 3.86 -0.66 0.14
N ALA A 26 5.11 -0.70 -0.32
CA ALA A 26 5.48 -1.40 -1.53
C ALA A 26 5.22 -2.91 -1.42
N GLN A 27 5.58 -3.53 -0.29
CA GLN A 27 5.29 -4.94 -0.03
C GLN A 27 3.80 -5.23 -0.03
N ILE A 28 2.99 -4.40 0.64
CA ILE A 28 1.53 -4.51 0.64
C ILE A 28 0.96 -4.42 -0.79
N ILE A 29 1.42 -3.47 -1.60
CA ILE A 29 0.98 -3.33 -3.00
C ILE A 29 1.33 -4.60 -3.80
N MET A 30 2.54 -5.14 -3.62
CA MET A 30 2.95 -6.37 -4.33
C MET A 30 2.10 -7.57 -3.94
N ALA A 31 1.80 -7.74 -2.64
CA ALA A 31 0.93 -8.81 -2.16
C ALA A 31 -0.50 -8.67 -2.71
N LEU A 32 -1.08 -7.46 -2.67
CA LEU A 32 -2.43 -7.19 -3.17
C LEU A 32 -2.54 -7.31 -4.70
N LYS A 33 -1.44 -7.09 -5.42
CA LYS A 33 -1.37 -7.31 -6.88
C LYS A 33 -1.44 -8.80 -7.23
N ASP A 34 -0.86 -9.65 -6.39
CA ASP A 34 -0.90 -11.10 -6.57
C ASP A 34 -2.30 -11.66 -6.27
N SER A 35 -2.91 -11.26 -5.15
CA SER A 35 -4.30 -11.58 -4.83
C SER A 35 -4.93 -10.58 -3.84
N PRO A 36 -6.26 -10.35 -3.88
CA PRO A 36 -6.94 -9.56 -2.86
C PRO A 36 -6.78 -10.18 -1.47
N MET A 37 -6.35 -9.37 -0.50
CA MET A 37 -6.13 -9.81 0.89
C MET A 37 -6.68 -8.78 1.87
N ASN A 38 -7.20 -9.24 3.00
CA ASN A 38 -7.55 -8.38 4.13
C ASN A 38 -6.32 -8.05 4.99
N ALA A 39 -6.49 -7.09 5.91
CA ALA A 39 -5.41 -6.60 6.76
C ALA A 39 -4.79 -7.69 7.67
N ASN A 40 -5.57 -8.66 8.14
CA ASN A 40 -5.06 -9.78 8.95
C ASN A 40 -4.18 -10.72 8.11
N GLN A 41 -4.62 -11.05 6.89
CA GLN A 41 -3.85 -11.87 5.97
C GLN A 41 -2.51 -11.21 5.61
N LEU A 42 -2.53 -9.91 5.33
CA LEU A 42 -1.33 -9.13 5.06
C LEU A 42 -0.39 -9.06 6.28
N ALA A 43 -0.93 -8.90 7.49
CA ALA A 43 -0.12 -8.88 8.71
C ALA A 43 0.63 -10.21 8.92
N ASN A 44 -0.08 -11.33 8.74
CA ASN A 44 0.50 -12.66 8.83
C ASN A 44 1.54 -12.90 7.72
N LEU A 45 1.24 -12.53 6.48
CA LEU A 45 2.14 -12.70 5.34
C LEU A 45 3.44 -11.91 5.50
N LEU A 46 3.33 -10.66 5.97
CA LEU A 46 4.45 -9.73 6.08
C LEU A 46 5.18 -9.82 7.43
N GLY A 47 4.67 -10.62 8.38
CA GLY A 47 5.28 -10.81 9.69
C GLY A 47 5.29 -9.54 10.55
N VAL A 48 4.27 -8.69 10.41
CA VAL A 48 4.14 -7.42 11.13
C VAL A 48 2.81 -7.33 11.87
N ASP A 49 2.70 -6.38 12.79
CA ASP A 49 1.46 -6.19 13.52
C ASP A 49 0.33 -5.65 12.62
N TYR A 50 -0.89 -6.04 12.97
CA TYR A 50 -2.11 -5.61 12.27
C TYR A 50 -2.25 -4.09 12.16
N ARG A 51 -1.88 -3.35 13.21
CA ARG A 51 -2.04 -1.88 13.23
C ARG A 51 -1.12 -1.21 12.22
N THR A 52 0.10 -1.72 12.05
CA THR A 52 1.05 -1.30 11.03
C THR A 52 0.48 -1.51 9.63
N VAL A 53 -0.06 -2.70 9.35
CA VAL A 53 -0.71 -2.97 8.06
C VAL A 53 -1.91 -2.07 7.84
N ARG A 54 -2.79 -1.92 8.84
CA ARG A 54 -3.99 -1.09 8.73
C ARG A 54 -3.65 0.36 8.42
N HIS A 55 -2.68 0.92 9.13
CA HIS A 55 -2.18 2.27 8.88
C HIS A 55 -1.69 2.45 7.44
N HIS A 56 -0.97 1.46 6.92
CA HIS A 56 -0.49 1.50 5.54
C HIS A 56 -1.60 1.36 4.50
N LEU A 57 -2.59 0.50 4.73
CA LEU A 57 -3.78 0.38 3.87
C LEU A 57 -4.58 1.68 3.80
N GLU A 58 -4.79 2.35 4.93
CA GLU A 58 -5.50 3.65 4.99
C GLU A 58 -4.78 4.74 4.19
N ILE A 59 -3.45 4.79 4.27
CA ILE A 59 -2.64 5.72 3.46
C ILE A 59 -2.80 5.39 1.97
N LEU A 60 -2.72 4.11 1.60
CA LEU A 60 -2.82 3.66 0.21
C LEU A 60 -4.20 3.96 -0.38
N GLU A 61 -5.26 3.70 0.37
CA GLU A 61 -6.65 3.94 -0.03
C GLU A 61 -6.95 5.45 -0.15
N LYS A 62 -6.53 6.25 0.84
CA LYS A 62 -6.67 7.73 0.79
C LYS A 62 -6.00 8.34 -0.44
N ASN A 63 -4.90 7.73 -0.91
CA ASN A 63 -4.18 8.14 -2.11
C ASN A 63 -4.66 7.44 -3.39
N LYS A 64 -5.75 6.65 -3.32
CA LYS A 64 -6.36 5.94 -4.45
C LYS A 64 -5.41 4.96 -5.16
N ILE A 65 -4.46 4.39 -4.41
CA ILE A 65 -3.54 3.37 -4.91
C ILE A 65 -4.16 1.98 -4.84
N ILE A 66 -4.98 1.74 -3.81
CA ILE A 66 -5.76 0.52 -3.63
C ILE A 66 -7.23 0.88 -3.42
N THR A 67 -8.09 -0.11 -3.50
CA THR A 67 -9.52 -0.02 -3.18
C THR A 67 -9.95 -1.31 -2.47
N SER A 68 -10.98 -1.23 -1.63
CA SER A 68 -11.60 -2.43 -1.05
C SER A 68 -12.36 -3.21 -2.12
N ALA A 69 -12.23 -4.53 -2.07
CA ALA A 69 -13.06 -5.45 -2.84
C ALA A 69 -14.13 -6.03 -1.91
N GLY A 70 -15.18 -5.26 -1.62
CA GLY A 70 -16.27 -5.60 -0.70
C GLY A 70 -16.93 -4.37 -0.10
N GLU A 71 -18.15 -4.53 0.41
CA GLU A 71 -18.84 -3.55 1.29
C GLU A 71 -18.32 -3.63 2.73
#